data_AF-A0A970CKE9-F1
#
_entry.id   AF-A0A970CKE9-F1
#
_cell.length_a   1.000
_cell.length_b   1.000
_cell.length_c   1.000
_cell.angle_alpha   90.00
_cell.angle_beta   90.00
_cell.angle_gamma   90.00
#
_symmetry.space_group_name_H-M   'P 1'
#
loop_
_entity.id
_entity.type
_entity.pdbx_description
1 polymer ?
#
loop_
_entity_poly.entity_id
_entity_poly.type
_entity_poly.pdbx_seq_one_letter_code
_entity_poly.pdbx_strand_id
1 'polypeptide(L)' 'MENINVNCLMCGKSYSISGEHKDYIKLTTKSKAVYICDKCNHKVRYETEEQNKAIKPM' A
#
# COMPACT_ATOMS: atom_id res chain seq x y z
N MET A 1 21.70 4.05 9.57
CA MET A 1 20.50 4.14 8.71
C MET A 1 19.77 2.83 8.85
N GLU A 2 18.71 2.81 9.66
CA GLU A 2 17.88 1.62 9.79
C GLU A 2 16.96 1.54 8.58
N ASN A 3 16.98 0.40 7.90
CA ASN A 3 16.12 0.09 6.77
C ASN A 3 15.23 -1.07 7.19
N ILE A 4 13.91 -0.90 7.09
CA ILE A 4 12.95 -1.98 7.33
C ILE A 4 12.61 -2.61 5.99
N ASN A 5 12.77 -3.93 5.91
CA ASN A 5 12.25 -4.69 4.78
C ASN A 5 10.79 -5.05 5.07
N VAL A 6 9.89 -4.60 4.20
CA VAL A 6 8.45 -4.89 4.30
C VAL A 6 7.94 -5.47 3.01
N ASN A 7 6.99 -6.41 3.11
CA ASN A 7 6.40 -7.02 1.93
C ASN A 7 5.03 -6.39 1.66
N CYS A 8 4.78 -6.03 0.40
CA CYS A 8 3.48 -5.53 -0.03
C CYS A 8 2.45 -6.65 0.02
N LEU A 9 1.31 -6.44 0.71
CA LEU A 9 0.28 -7.47 0.83
C LEU A 9 -0.38 -7.82 -0.51
N MET A 10 -0.61 -6.81 -1.36
CA MET A 10 -1.33 -6.98 -2.62
C MET A 10 -0.47 -7.63 -3.71
N CYS A 11 0.86 -7.46 -3.60
CA CYS A 11 1.77 -7.67 -4.72
C CYS A 11 2.97 -8.56 -4.34
N GLY A 12 3.09 -8.94 -3.06
CA GLY A 12 4.10 -9.85 -2.52
C GLY A 12 5.54 -9.34 -2.56
N LYS A 13 5.80 -8.18 -3.16
CA LYS A 13 7.15 -7.62 -3.31
C LYS A 13 7.70 -7.11 -1.99
N SER A 14 8.96 -7.43 -1.74
CA SER A 14 9.77 -6.86 -0.66
C SER A 14 10.23 -5.45 -1.03
N TYR A 15 10.07 -4.51 -0.11
CA TYR A 15 10.47 -3.12 -0.23
C TYR A 15 11.34 -2.74 0.97
N SER A 16 12.46 -2.08 0.70
CA SER A 16 13.32 -1.52 1.74
C SER A 16 12.89 -0.08 2.00
N ILE A 17 12.34 0.17 3.18
CA ILE A 17 11.88 1.49 3.62
C ILE A 17 12.92 2.05 4.58
N SER A 18 13.53 3.17 4.19
CA SER A 18 14.49 3.90 5.01
C SER A 18 13.80 4.66 6.15
N GLY A 19 14.51 4.90 7.26
CA GLY A 19 14.01 5.66 8.42
C GLY A 19 13.45 7.06 8.14
N GLU A 20 13.79 7.68 6.99
CA GLU A 20 13.24 8.97 6.55
C GLU A 20 11.83 8.86 5.92
N HIS A 21 11.37 7.66 5.58
CA HIS A 21 10.04 7.46 5.04
C HIS A 21 8.98 7.55 6.15
N LYS A 22 7.90 8.29 5.90
CA LYS A 22 6.74 8.39 6.81
C LYS A 22 6.13 7.04 7.16
N ASP A 23 6.26 6.07 6.27
CA ASP A 23 5.76 4.71 6.47
C ASP A 23 6.67 3.87 7.38
N TYR A 24 7.94 4.24 7.56
CA TYR A 24 8.86 3.57 8.48
C TYR A 24 8.31 3.58 9.90
N ILE A 25 7.89 4.76 10.39
CA ILE A 25 7.34 4.92 11.74
C ILE A 25 6.03 4.12 11.91
N LYS A 26 5.18 4.08 10.88
CA LYS A 26 3.94 3.30 10.92
C LYS A 26 4.21 1.80 10.97
N LEU A 27 5.17 1.31 10.19
CA LEU A 27 5.50 -0.12 10.10
C LEU A 27 6.29 -0.60 11.32
N THR A 28 7.18 0.23 11.87
CA THR A 28 7.91 -0.10 13.10
C THR A 28 7.01 -0.04 14.34
N THR A 29 6.15 0.98 14.45
CA THR A 29 5.25 1.13 15.60
C THR A 29 4.12 0.10 15.57
N LYS A 30 3.59 -0.22 14.39
CA LYS A 30 2.58 -1.25 14.22
C LYS A 30 3.22 -2.46 13.56
N SER A 31 3.69 -3.40 14.38
CA SER A 31 4.24 -4.70 13.94
C SER A 31 3.31 -5.48 12.98
N LYS A 32 2.00 -5.18 12.97
CA LYS A 32 0.98 -5.75 12.04
C LYS A 32 0.52 -4.78 10.94
N ALA A 33 1.18 -3.65 10.72
CA ALA A 33 0.76 -2.73 9.67
C ALA A 33 1.02 -3.35 8.29
N VAL A 34 -0.05 -3.43 7.51
CA VAL A 34 0.00 -3.84 6.11
C VAL A 34 0.61 -2.72 5.28
N TYR A 35 1.70 -3.04 4.60
CA TYR A 35 2.26 -2.16 3.59
C TYR A 35 1.59 -2.43 2.24
N ILE A 36 1.13 -1.36 1.61
CA ILE A 36 0.63 -1.37 0.24
C ILE A 36 1.56 -0.44 -0.54
N CYS A 37 2.22 -0.96 -1.57
CA CYS A 37 3.07 -0.12 -2.39
C CYS A 37 2.23 0.84 -3.24
N ASP A 38 2.85 1.96 -3.61
CA ASP A 38 2.17 3.07 -4.31
C ASP A 38 1.46 2.63 -5.60
N LYS A 39 2.08 1.71 -6.36
CA LYS A 39 1.46 1.12 -7.56
C LYS A 39 0.16 0.38 -7.25
N CYS A 40 0.14 -0.42 -6.20
CA CYS A 40 -1.02 -1.22 -5.83
C CYS A 40 -2.11 -0.32 -5.20
N ASN A 41 -1.71 0.74 -4.49
CA ASN A 41 -2.61 1.79 -4.01
C ASN A 41 -3.27 2.58 -5.16
N HIS A 42 -2.52 2.92 -6.21
CA HIS A 42 -3.07 3.59 -7.39
C HIS A 42 -4.02 2.69 -8.19
N LYS A 43 -3.66 1.41 -8.35
CA LYS A 43 -4.50 0.42 -9.04
C LYS A 43 -5.85 0.25 -8.33
N VAL A 44 -5.84 0.12 -7.01
CA VAL A 44 -7.08 -0.01 -6.21
C VAL A 44 -7.97 1.23 -6.34
N ARG A 45 -7.39 2.44 -6.33
CA ARG A 45 -8.18 3.68 -6.52
C ARG A 45 -8.88 3.69 -7.87
N TYR A 46 -8.15 3.41 -8.94
CA TYR A 46 -8.71 3.37 -10.29
C TYR A 46 -9.79 2.29 -10.43
N GLU A 47 -9.54 1.06 -9.93
CA GLU A 47 -10.53 -0.02 -9.93
C GLU A 47 -11.80 0.37 -9.15
N THR A 48 -11.67 1.08 -8.01
CA THR A 48 -12.82 1.53 -7.21
C THR A 48 -13.64 2.61 -7.91
N GLU A 49 -12.97 3.51 -8.65
CA GLU A 49 -13.63 4.56 -9.44
C GLU A 49 -14.36 3.99 -10.67
N GLU A 50 -13.79 2.96 -11.30
CA GLU A 50 -14.44 2.24 -12.40
C GLU A 50 -15.65 1.44 -11.93
N GLN A 51 -15.55 0.73 -10.79
CA GLN A 51 -16.65 -0.05 -10.23
C GLN A 51 -17.82 0.82 -9.75
N ASN A 52 -17.57 2.03 -9.23
CA ASN A 52 -18.64 2.95 -8.83
C ASN A 52 -19.40 3.59 -10.00
N LYS A 53 -18.88 3.54 -11.24
CA LYS A 53 -19.63 4.01 -12.42
C LYS A 53 -20.62 2.98 -12.97
N ALA A 54 -20.58 1.74 -12.48
CA ALA A 54 -21.34 0.62 -13.02
C ALA A 54 -22.63 0.32 -12.25
N ILE A 55 -23.44 1.33 -11.93
CA ILE A 55 -24.89 1.14 -11.80
C ILE A 55 -25.57 2.30 -12.52
N LYS A 56 -25.66 2.20 -13.85
CA LYS A 56 -26.74 2.89 -14.56
C LYS A 56 -27.97 2.00 -14.38
N PRO A 57 -28.95 2.35 -13.53
CA PRO A 57 -30.24 1.66 -13.57
C PRO A 57 -30.80 1.80 -14.99
N MET A 58 -31.27 0.67 -15.54
CA MET A 58 -31.96 0.63 -16.82
C MET A 58 -33.22 1.49 -16.80
#